data_AF-A0A519CIU8-F1
#
_entry.id   AF-A0A519CIU8-F1
#
_cell.length_a   1.000
_cell.length_b   1.000
_cell.length_c   1.000
_cell.angle_alpha   90.00
_cell.angle_beta   90.00
_cell.angle_gamma   90.00
#
_symmetry.space_group_name_H-M   'P 1'
#
loop_
_entity.id
_entity.type
_entity.pdbx_description
1 polymer ?
#
loop_
_entity_poly.entity_id
_entity_poly.type
_entity_poly.pdbx_seq_one_letter_code
_entity_poly.pdbx_strand_id
1 'polypeptide(L)'
;MAGTDLFIRPASGTSSADWLRLSNADISVIISRRMTRTVLHGGEGDDLVDEGAESAIYTVKGEMTLDEYKEILKMFRSGQPYIHDPFEERDVKVVFSHMEYDGTENQYHFEFIEDIR
;
A
#
# COMPACT_ATOMS: atom_id res chain seq x y z
N MET A 1 -6.63 4.84 20.33
CA MET A 1 -5.65 3.81 19.93
C MET A 1 -4.48 4.54 19.32
N ALA A 2 -3.24 4.19 19.67
CA ALA A 2 -2.08 4.69 18.94
C ALA A 2 -2.10 4.02 17.56
N GLY A 3 -1.95 4.81 16.50
CA GLY A 3 -1.77 4.33 15.14
C GLY A 3 -0.44 3.61 14.97
N THR A 4 -0.28 2.94 13.84
CA THR A 4 0.91 2.15 13.51
C THR A 4 1.89 3.02 12.71
N ASP A 5 3.19 2.85 12.94
CA ASP A 5 4.19 3.52 12.10
C ASP A 5 4.34 2.77 10.77
N LEU A 6 4.35 3.50 9.66
CA LEU A 6 4.71 2.96 8.35
C LEU A 6 6.04 3.56 7.90
N PHE A 7 6.94 2.73 7.39
CA PHE A 7 8.19 3.19 6.80
C PHE A 7 8.12 3.07 5.28
N ILE A 8 8.53 4.13 4.58
CA ILE A 8 8.55 4.19 3.12
C ILE A 8 9.89 4.74 2.63
N ARG A 9 10.42 4.19 1.54
CA ARG A 9 11.63 4.69 0.88
C ARG A 9 11.51 4.72 -0.64
N PRO A 10 12.24 5.58 -1.35
CA PRO A 10 12.30 5.54 -2.80
C PRO A 10 13.00 4.27 -3.31
N ALA A 11 12.67 3.84 -4.53
CA ALA A 11 13.31 2.68 -5.17
C ALA A 11 14.85 2.77 -5.23
N SER A 12 15.36 3.99 -5.39
CA SER A 12 16.80 4.29 -5.48
C SER A 12 17.50 4.34 -4.13
N GLY A 13 16.76 4.41 -3.02
CA GLY A 13 17.33 4.43 -1.68
C GLY A 13 17.79 3.05 -1.28
N THR A 14 19.02 2.91 -0.79
CA THR A 14 19.61 1.60 -0.42
C THR A 14 20.15 1.58 1.01
N SER A 15 20.01 2.69 1.75
CA SER A 15 20.54 2.86 3.09
C SER A 15 19.42 3.04 4.12
N SER A 16 19.74 2.87 5.40
CA SER A 16 18.80 3.11 6.50
C SER A 16 18.32 4.57 6.57
N ALA A 17 19.09 5.52 6.06
CA ALA A 17 18.74 6.94 6.05
C ALA A 17 17.69 7.32 4.99
N ASP A 18 17.42 6.43 4.04
CA ASP A 18 16.43 6.66 2.97
C ASP A 18 14.99 6.39 3.42
N TRP A 19 14.80 5.80 4.61
CA TRP A 19 13.49 5.48 5.15
C TRP A 19 12.87 6.70 5.81
N LEU A 20 11.71 7.08 5.29
CA LEU A 20 10.84 8.09 5.86
C LEU A 20 9.76 7.40 6.68
N ARG A 21 9.50 7.92 7.88
CA ARG A 21 8.53 7.38 8.83
C ARG A 21 7.23 8.18 8.76
N LEU A 22 6.14 7.51 8.40
CA LEU A 22 4.77 8.00 8.55
C LEU A 22 4.26 7.55 9.92
N SER A 23 4.27 8.47 10.88
CA SER A 23 4.04 8.15 12.29
C SER A 23 2.55 8.09 12.62
N ASN A 24 2.17 7.20 13.55
CA ASN A 24 0.81 7.12 14.11
C ASN A 24 -0.28 7.06 13.03
N ALA A 25 -0.03 6.31 11.95
CA ALA A 25 -0.93 6.19 10.82
C ALA A 25 -2.05 5.18 11.11
N ASP A 26 -3.22 5.44 10.53
CA ASP A 26 -4.28 4.46 10.36
C ASP A 26 -4.02 3.66 9.08
N ILE A 27 -3.81 2.35 9.22
CA ILE A 27 -3.37 1.47 8.15
C ILE A 27 -4.36 0.32 8.02
N SER A 28 -4.85 0.10 6.80
CA SER A 28 -5.62 -1.08 6.45
C SER A 28 -5.06 -1.72 5.19
N VAL A 29 -5.19 -3.05 5.09
CA VAL A 29 -4.75 -3.82 3.94
C VAL A 29 -5.90 -4.70 3.44
N ILE A 30 -6.08 -4.75 2.13
CA ILE A 30 -6.99 -5.66 1.45
C ILE A 30 -6.15 -6.55 0.55
N ILE A 31 -6.15 -7.85 0.81
CA ILE A 31 -5.47 -8.86 0.01
C ILE A 31 -6.52 -9.62 -0.79
N SER A 32 -6.33 -9.70 -2.10
CA SER A 32 -7.24 -10.39 -3.02
C SER A 32 -6.47 -11.34 -3.92
N ARG A 33 -7.06 -12.52 -4.15
CA ARG A 33 -6.56 -13.50 -5.12
C ARG A 33 -7.32 -13.42 -6.41
N ARG A 34 -6.62 -13.61 -7.52
CA ARG A 34 -7.24 -13.75 -8.82
C ARG A 34 -7.83 -15.15 -8.94
N MET A 35 -9.15 -15.22 -8.98
CA MET A 35 -9.91 -16.47 -9.08
C MET A 35 -10.85 -16.43 -10.28
N THR A 36 -10.98 -17.55 -10.97
CA THR A 36 -11.99 -17.78 -12.01
C THR A 36 -13.04 -18.73 -11.49
N ARG A 37 -14.32 -18.31 -11.51
CA ARG A 37 -15.48 -19.12 -11.09
C ARG A 37 -16.33 -19.48 -12.30
N THR A 38 -16.55 -20.77 -12.53
CA THR A 38 -17.46 -21.27 -13.57
C THR A 38 -18.71 -21.84 -12.91
N VAL A 39 -19.87 -21.25 -13.21
CA VAL A 39 -21.15 -21.74 -12.70
C VAL A 39 -21.69 -22.81 -13.65
N LEU A 40 -21.84 -24.04 -13.17
CA LEU A 40 -22.41 -25.13 -13.95
C LEU A 40 -23.95 -25.07 -13.91
N HIS A 41 -24.59 -24.94 -15.08
CA HIS A 41 -26.05 -24.92 -15.19
C HIS A 41 -26.59 -26.35 -15.07
N GLY A 42 -27.39 -26.64 -14.04
CA GLY A 42 -27.90 -27.98 -13.76
C GLY A 42 -27.98 -28.37 -12.28
N GLY A 43 -27.48 -27.53 -11.38
CA GLY A 43 -27.68 -27.69 -9.94
C GLY A 43 -26.57 -28.41 -9.18
N GLU A 44 -25.42 -28.69 -9.81
CA GLU A 44 -24.25 -29.24 -9.10
C GLU A 44 -22.98 -28.42 -9.41
N GLY A 45 -22.54 -27.67 -8.40
CA GLY A 45 -21.16 -27.19 -8.28
C GLY A 45 -20.84 -25.84 -8.94
N ASP A 46 -20.00 -25.09 -8.25
CA ASP A 46 -19.16 -24.06 -8.86
C ASP A 46 -17.75 -24.64 -9.01
N ASP A 47 -17.18 -24.55 -10.21
CA ASP A 47 -15.74 -24.78 -10.38
C ASP A 47 -15.01 -23.49 -10.00
N LEU A 48 -14.12 -23.59 -9.02
CA LEU A 48 -13.25 -22.50 -8.57
C LEU A 48 -11.81 -22.81 -8.95
N VAL A 49 -11.19 -21.92 -9.72
CA VAL A 49 -9.77 -22.00 -10.10
C VAL A 49 -9.04 -20.79 -9.53
N ASP A 50 -8.07 -21.03 -8.64
CA ASP A 50 -7.11 -20.02 -8.19
C ASP A 50 -6.04 -19.85 -9.28
N GLU A 51 -5.86 -18.62 -9.77
CA GLU A 51 -4.91 -18.31 -10.84
C GLU A 51 -3.49 -18.04 -10.29
N GLY A 52 -3.29 -18.15 -8.97
CA GLY A 52 -1.97 -18.04 -8.35
C GLY A 52 -1.37 -16.64 -8.40
N ALA A 53 -2.21 -15.61 -8.60
CA ALA A 53 -1.81 -14.21 -8.55
C ALA A 53 -2.54 -13.52 -7.40
N GLU A 54 -1.79 -12.77 -6.59
CA GLU A 54 -2.30 -12.07 -5.41
C GLU A 54 -1.97 -10.58 -5.53
N SER A 55 -2.83 -9.73 -4.98
CA SER A 55 -2.58 -8.29 -4.93
C SER A 55 -2.97 -7.78 -3.56
N ALA A 56 -2.14 -6.92 -2.99
CA ALA A 56 -2.44 -6.22 -1.75
C ALA A 56 -2.64 -4.73 -2.02
N ILE A 57 -3.71 -4.16 -1.46
CA ILE A 57 -3.98 -2.73 -1.46
C ILE A 57 -3.83 -2.23 -0.03
N TYR A 58 -2.85 -1.37 0.21
CA TYR A 58 -2.64 -0.71 1.50
C TYR A 58 -3.24 0.68 1.44
N THR A 59 -4.16 0.97 2.37
CA THR A 59 -4.70 2.30 2.59
C THR A 59 -4.07 2.88 3.84
N VAL A 60 -3.42 4.03 3.70
CA VAL A 60 -2.65 4.67 4.78
C VAL A 60 -3.16 6.09 4.96
N LYS A 61 -3.60 6.41 6.17
CA LYS A 61 -4.12 7.73 6.53
C LYS A 61 -3.43 8.25 7.77
N GLY A 62 -3.30 9.55 7.89
CA GLY A 62 -2.74 10.16 9.07
C GLY A 62 -2.54 11.65 8.90
N GLU A 63 -1.67 12.22 9.73
CA GLU A 63 -1.30 13.62 9.67
C GLU A 63 0.17 13.77 9.25
N MET A 64 0.47 14.78 8.46
CA MET A 64 1.84 15.14 8.10
C MET A 64 1.97 16.63 7.76
N THR A 65 3.16 17.16 7.97
CA THR A 65 3.50 18.53 7.57
C THR A 65 3.57 18.67 6.06
N LEU A 66 3.44 19.92 5.57
CA LEU A 66 3.59 20.24 4.15
C LEU A 66 4.97 19.84 3.60
N ASP A 67 6.02 19.90 4.41
CA ASP A 67 7.37 19.56 3.97
C ASP A 67 7.56 18.04 3.85
N GLU A 68 7.03 17.25 4.78
CA GLU A 68 6.95 15.79 4.66
C GLU A 68 6.13 15.39 3.42
N TYR A 69 4.98 16.05 3.21
CA TYR A 69 4.17 15.83 2.01
C TYR A 69 4.96 16.04 0.72
N LYS A 70 5.76 17.10 0.61
CA LYS A 70 6.60 17.36 -0.57
C LYS A 70 7.65 16.26 -0.80
N GLU A 71 8.15 15.64 0.26
CA GLU A 71 9.07 14.50 0.15
C GLU A 71 8.36 13.27 -0.41
N ILE A 72 7.17 12.94 0.13
CA ILE A 72 6.35 11.85 -0.40
C ILE A 72 5.92 12.13 -1.85
N LEU A 73 5.57 13.37 -2.19
CA LEU A 73 5.18 13.75 -3.55
C LEU A 73 6.28 13.46 -4.57
N LYS A 74 7.56 13.66 -4.21
CA LYS A 74 8.68 13.28 -5.09
C LYS A 74 8.74 11.77 -5.30
N MET A 75 8.49 10.97 -4.27
CA MET A 75 8.42 9.50 -4.37
C MET A 75 7.22 9.04 -5.21
N PHE A 76 6.06 9.66 -5.06
CA PHE A 76 4.90 9.41 -5.90
C PHE A 76 5.22 9.61 -7.38
N ARG A 77 5.95 10.68 -7.72
CA ARG A 77 6.34 10.98 -9.10
C ARG A 77 7.44 10.05 -9.65
N SER A 78 8.21 9.37 -8.80
CA SER A 78 9.20 8.37 -9.23
C SER A 78 8.61 6.95 -9.36
N GLY A 79 7.45 6.69 -8.76
CA GLY A 79 6.49 5.67 -9.18
C GLY A 79 6.58 4.30 -8.48
N GLN A 80 7.72 3.89 -7.94
CA GLN A 80 7.86 2.55 -7.34
C GLN A 80 8.62 2.54 -6.01
N PRO A 81 8.05 3.09 -4.92
CA PRO A 81 8.68 3.02 -3.61
C PRO A 81 8.69 1.59 -3.04
N TYR A 82 9.42 1.43 -1.94
CA TYR A 82 9.29 0.29 -1.04
C TYR A 82 8.62 0.76 0.24
N ILE A 83 7.73 -0.07 0.80
CA ILE A 83 7.25 0.08 2.17
C ILE A 83 7.76 -1.09 3.02
N HIS A 84 7.92 -0.85 4.32
CA HIS A 84 8.07 -1.93 5.28
C HIS A 84 6.66 -2.34 5.72
N ASP A 85 6.23 -3.54 5.32
CA ASP A 85 4.89 -4.05 5.61
C ASP A 85 4.68 -4.14 7.13
N PRO A 86 3.69 -3.42 7.69
CA PRO A 86 3.46 -3.38 9.13
C PRO A 86 2.79 -4.65 9.69
N PHE A 87 2.31 -5.55 8.83
CA PHE A 87 1.62 -6.80 9.19
C PHE A 87 2.46 -8.04 8.90
N GLU A 88 3.33 -8.00 7.88
CA GLU A 88 4.21 -9.12 7.50
C GLU A 88 5.70 -8.90 7.86
N GLU A 89 6.06 -7.72 8.37
CA GLU A 89 7.43 -7.35 8.79
C GLU A 89 8.49 -7.55 7.70
N ARG A 90 8.12 -7.29 6.44
CA ARG A 90 9.01 -7.42 5.28
C ARG A 90 8.95 -6.18 4.38
N ASP A 91 10.05 -5.93 3.68
CA ASP A 91 10.08 -4.86 2.68
C ASP A 91 9.38 -5.31 1.40
N VAL A 92 8.33 -4.61 1.01
CA VAL A 92 7.58 -4.90 -0.21
C VAL A 92 7.66 -3.74 -1.19
N LYS A 93 7.77 -4.08 -2.48
CA LYS A 93 7.77 -3.11 -3.57
C LYS A 93 6.34 -2.78 -3.94
N VAL A 94 5.98 -1.50 -3.92
CA VAL A 94 4.61 -1.06 -4.18
C VAL A 94 4.56 0.03 -5.24
N VAL A 95 3.36 0.28 -5.76
CA VAL A 95 3.05 1.41 -6.63
C VAL A 95 2.04 2.31 -5.93
N PHE A 96 2.22 3.63 -6.01
CA PHE A 96 1.19 4.56 -5.59
C PHE A 96 0.01 4.52 -6.58
N SER A 97 -1.18 4.12 -6.12
CA SER A 97 -2.43 4.26 -6.90
C SER A 97 -3.14 5.57 -6.61
N HIS A 98 -3.02 6.09 -5.38
CA HIS A 98 -3.70 7.30 -4.94
C HIS A 98 -2.85 8.13 -3.97
N MET A 99 -2.96 9.45 -4.07
CA MET A 99 -2.36 10.39 -3.13
C MET A 99 -3.27 11.61 -2.95
N GLU A 100 -3.66 11.86 -1.71
CA GLU A 100 -4.45 13.01 -1.27
C GLU A 100 -3.78 13.67 -0.06
N TYR A 101 -3.88 15.00 0.02
CA TYR A 101 -3.41 15.81 1.15
C TYR A 101 -4.29 17.05 1.34
N ASP A 102 -4.81 17.23 2.56
CA ASP A 102 -5.52 18.41 3.01
C ASP A 102 -4.53 19.37 3.71
N GLY A 103 -4.20 20.48 3.06
CA GLY A 103 -3.30 21.49 3.61
C GLY A 103 -3.89 22.35 4.74
N THR A 104 -5.19 22.24 5.01
CA THR A 104 -5.87 22.91 6.13
C THR A 104 -5.76 22.09 7.40
N GLU A 105 -6.07 20.78 7.29
CA GLU A 105 -6.05 19.85 8.43
C GLU A 105 -4.72 19.10 8.58
N ASN A 106 -3.79 19.25 7.62
CA ASN A 106 -2.55 18.50 7.51
C ASN A 106 -2.75 16.98 7.43
N GLN A 107 -3.90 16.54 6.90
CA GLN A 107 -4.22 15.13 6.77
C GLN A 107 -3.83 14.59 5.41
N TYR A 108 -3.43 13.33 5.36
CA TYR A 108 -3.11 12.63 4.12
C TYR A 108 -3.87 11.32 3.99
N HIS A 109 -4.04 10.89 2.74
CA HIS A 109 -4.61 9.60 2.39
C HIS A 109 -3.91 9.04 1.16
N PHE A 110 -3.20 7.93 1.36
CA PHE A 110 -2.42 7.25 0.32
C PHE A 110 -2.95 5.84 0.09
N GLU A 111 -2.91 5.41 -1.16
CA GLU A 111 -3.13 4.01 -1.52
C GLU A 111 -1.89 3.46 -2.24
N PHE A 112 -1.45 2.29 -1.79
CA PHE A 112 -0.35 1.54 -2.35
C PHE A 112 -0.84 0.19 -2.85
N ILE A 113 -0.35 -0.24 -4.02
CA ILE A 113 -0.65 -1.55 -4.59
C ILE A 113 0.65 -2.36 -4.66
N GLU A 114 0.65 -3.54 -4.04
CA GLU A 114 1.66 -4.59 -4.25
C GLU A 114 1.14 -5.59 -5.28
N ASP A 115 1.98 -5.91 -6.27
CA ASP A 115 1.79 -7.07 -7.16
C ASP A 115 2.52 -8.26 -6.52
N ILE A 116 1.76 -9.20 -5.95
CA ILE A 116 2.30 -10.40 -5.29
C ILE A 116 2.29 -11.54 -6.32
N ARG A 117 3.49 -12.02 -6.66
CA ARG A 117 3.72 -13.13 -7.60
C ARG A 117 4.14 -14.41 -6.91
#